data_AF-A0A1X7LQC5-F1
#
_entry.id   AF-A0A1X7LQC5-F1
#
_cell.length_a   1.000
_cell.length_b   1.000
_cell.length_c   1.000
_cell.angle_alpha   90.00
_cell.angle_beta   90.00
_cell.angle_gamma   90.00
#
_symmetry.space_group_name_H-M   'P 1'
#
loop_
_entity.id
_entity.type
_entity.pdbx_description
1 polymer ?
#
loop_
_entity_poly.entity_id
_entity_poly.type
_entity_poly.pdbx_seq_one_letter_code
_entity_poly.pdbx_strand_id
1 'polypeptide(L)'
;MKSIDHHYAKVAYQCVMQQSEATGSEAESYGRLCHKFPSMVMLNGLRLTATYFYSNHKEDPAYLRYLEDMGQALNFAEWNNIPDAEYRHLSRNALQASIWFKRYAEAILHVNAEQISLYKEGAQK
;
A
#
# COMPACT_ATOMS: atom_id res chain seq x y z
N MET A 1 18.25 -15.22 -13.51
CA MET A 1 17.94 -14.10 -12.59
C MET A 1 16.43 -13.86 -12.67
N LYS A 2 15.69 -13.96 -11.56
CA LYS A 2 14.25 -13.64 -11.56
C LYS A 2 14.09 -12.11 -11.62
N SER A 3 13.17 -11.61 -12.44
CA SER A 3 12.92 -10.16 -12.58
C SER A 3 12.52 -9.54 -11.23
N ILE A 4 12.86 -8.27 -11.01
CA ILE A 4 12.43 -7.51 -9.82
C ILE A 4 10.90 -7.47 -9.70
N ASP A 5 10.19 -7.43 -10.84
CA ASP A 5 8.74 -7.52 -10.88
C ASP A 5 8.21 -8.84 -10.34
N HIS A 6 8.92 -9.95 -10.58
CA HIS A 6 8.54 -11.25 -10.01
C HIS A 6 8.71 -11.25 -8.49
N HIS A 7 9.73 -10.58 -7.97
CA HIS A 7 9.89 -10.40 -6.53
C HIS A 7 8.73 -9.59 -5.94
N TYR A 8 8.42 -8.43 -6.51
CA TYR A 8 7.29 -7.60 -6.06
C TYR A 8 5.96 -8.33 -6.13
N ALA A 9 5.67 -9.01 -7.25
CA ALA A 9 4.45 -9.80 -7.39
C ALA A 9 4.34 -10.88 -6.31
N LYS A 10 5.44 -11.61 -6.04
CA LYS A 10 5.46 -12.66 -5.04
C LYS A 10 5.20 -12.12 -3.64
N VAL A 11 5.92 -11.06 -3.23
CA VAL A 11 5.77 -10.48 -1.89
C VAL A 11 4.37 -9.88 -1.73
N ALA A 12 3.91 -9.09 -2.71
CA ALA A 12 2.57 -8.49 -2.68
C ALA A 12 1.47 -9.55 -2.57
N TYR A 13 1.58 -10.66 -3.32
CA TYR A 13 0.64 -11.77 -3.22
C TYR A 13 0.61 -12.36 -1.80
N GLN A 14 1.77 -12.61 -1.20
CA GLN A 14 1.86 -13.18 0.15
C GLN A 14 1.25 -12.24 1.20
N CYS A 15 1.60 -10.95 1.16
CA CYS A 15 1.07 -9.94 2.08
C CYS A 15 -0.45 -9.79 1.95
N VAL A 16 -0.96 -9.61 0.72
CA VAL A 16 -2.40 -9.41 0.49
C VAL A 16 -3.18 -10.66 0.85
N MET A 17 -2.65 -11.85 0.57
CA MET A 17 -3.30 -13.10 0.94
C MET A 17 -3.38 -13.24 2.46
N GLN A 18 -2.33 -12.89 3.20
CA GLN A 18 -2.37 -12.85 4.66
C GLN A 18 -3.43 -11.86 5.18
N GLN A 19 -3.61 -10.71 4.51
CA GLN A 19 -4.67 -9.75 4.89
C GLN A 19 -6.09 -10.26 4.59
N SER A 20 -6.26 -11.18 3.65
CA SER A 20 -7.58 -11.77 3.40
C SER A 20 -8.08 -12.67 4.55
N GLU A 21 -7.16 -13.12 5.41
CA GLU A 21 -7.45 -13.88 6.62
C GLU A 21 -7.75 -12.96 7.83
N ALA A 22 -7.52 -11.65 7.70
CA ALA A 22 -7.82 -10.68 8.74
C ALA A 22 -9.33 -10.53 8.93
N THR A 23 -9.77 -10.37 10.17
CA THR A 23 -11.19 -10.25 10.52
C THR A 23 -11.67 -8.79 10.50
N GLY A 24 -12.92 -8.58 10.12
CA GLY A 24 -13.56 -7.26 10.19
C GLY A 24 -13.21 -6.32 9.05
N SER A 25 -13.15 -5.02 9.34
CA SER A 25 -12.96 -3.94 8.35
C SER A 25 -11.50 -3.69 7.95
N GLU A 26 -10.54 -4.40 8.55
CA GLU A 26 -9.11 -4.20 8.31
C GLU A 26 -8.71 -4.61 6.89
N ALA A 27 -9.19 -5.77 6.41
CA ALA A 27 -8.93 -6.24 5.05
C ALA A 27 -9.47 -5.25 3.99
N GLU A 28 -10.67 -4.72 4.21
CA GLU A 28 -11.26 -3.71 3.34
C GLU A 28 -10.41 -2.44 3.35
N SER A 29 -10.01 -1.95 4.53
CA SER A 29 -9.19 -0.74 4.63
C SER A 29 -7.84 -0.91 3.98
N TYR A 30 -7.16 -2.04 4.21
CA TYR A 30 -5.91 -2.39 3.55
C TYR A 30 -6.05 -2.38 2.03
N GLY A 31 -7.13 -2.98 1.50
CA GLY A 31 -7.43 -2.95 0.07
C GLY A 31 -7.59 -1.51 -0.45
N ARG A 32 -8.31 -0.65 0.27
CA ARG A 32 -8.45 0.79 -0.09
C ARG A 32 -7.09 1.49 -0.11
N LEU A 33 -6.20 1.18 0.83
CA LEU A 33 -4.86 1.75 0.89
C LEU A 33 -3.99 1.30 -0.29
N CYS A 34 -4.10 0.04 -0.73
CA CYS A 34 -3.43 -0.46 -1.93
C CYS A 34 -3.80 0.34 -3.19
N HIS A 35 -5.06 0.76 -3.31
CA HIS A 35 -5.51 1.63 -4.39
C HIS A 35 -5.01 3.07 -4.24
N LYS A 36 -5.06 3.61 -3.01
CA LYS A 36 -4.77 5.03 -2.74
C LYS A 36 -3.26 5.34 -2.83
N PHE A 37 -2.41 4.45 -2.32
CA PHE A 37 -0.98 4.67 -2.19
C PHE A 37 -0.26 5.12 -3.48
N PRO A 38 -0.39 4.44 -4.65
CA PRO A 38 0.30 4.86 -5.86
C PRO A 38 -0.04 6.30 -6.25
N SER A 39 -1.31 6.68 -6.13
CA SER A 39 -1.75 8.05 -6.45
C SER A 39 -1.15 9.08 -5.49
N MET A 40 -1.09 8.76 -4.19
CA MET A 40 -0.47 9.62 -3.19
C MET A 40 1.03 9.78 -3.41
N VAL A 41 1.75 8.71 -3.74
CA VAL A 41 3.19 8.79 -4.02
C VAL A 41 3.47 9.66 -5.24
N MET A 42 2.65 9.57 -6.30
CA MET A 42 2.79 10.43 -7.48
C MET A 42 2.52 11.91 -7.18
N LEU A 43 1.52 12.21 -6.36
CA LEU A 43 1.11 13.60 -6.06
C LEU A 43 1.97 14.26 -4.99
N ASN A 44 2.30 13.53 -3.93
CA ASN A 44 2.90 14.06 -2.71
C ASN A 44 4.36 13.61 -2.50
N GLY A 45 4.83 12.64 -3.27
CA GLY A 45 6.10 11.97 -3.05
C GLY A 45 6.04 10.87 -1.98
N LEU A 46 7.07 10.02 -1.97
CA LEU A 46 7.13 8.85 -1.08
C LEU A 46 7.25 9.25 0.39
N ARG A 47 8.08 10.24 0.72
CA ARG A 47 8.35 10.63 2.12
C ARG A 47 7.08 11.12 2.80
N LEU A 48 6.37 12.06 2.18
CA LEU A 48 5.12 12.60 2.74
C LEU A 48 4.01 11.54 2.80
N THR A 49 3.93 10.67 1.78
CA THR A 49 2.97 9.55 1.79
C THR A 49 3.24 8.59 2.94
N ALA A 50 4.50 8.19 3.16
CA ALA A 50 4.88 7.31 4.26
C ALA A 50 4.60 7.96 5.62
N THR A 51 4.92 9.25 5.79
CA THR A 51 4.59 9.99 7.01
C THR A 51 3.08 10.03 7.27
N TYR A 52 2.26 10.26 6.24
CA TYR A 52 0.81 10.23 6.36
C TYR A 52 0.30 8.85 6.76
N PHE A 53 0.83 7.78 6.17
CA PHE A 53 0.42 6.42 6.57
C PHE A 53 0.83 6.15 8.03
N TYR A 54 2.05 6.52 8.40
CA TYR A 54 2.52 6.38 9.77
C TYR A 54 1.73 7.25 10.76
N SER A 55 1.18 8.41 10.38
CA SER A 55 0.38 9.19 11.33
C SER A 55 -1.01 8.61 11.58
N ASN A 56 -1.58 7.91 10.60
CA ASN A 56 -2.97 7.41 10.66
C ASN A 56 -3.09 6.01 11.28
N HIS A 57 -1.99 5.30 11.54
CA HIS A 57 -2.04 3.91 12.01
C HIS A 57 -2.74 3.69 13.36
N LYS A 58 -2.81 4.73 14.21
CA LYS A 58 -3.48 4.63 15.52
C LYS A 58 -5.00 4.52 15.38
N GLU A 59 -5.55 5.13 14.34
CA GLU A 59 -6.99 5.07 14.04
C GLU A 59 -7.33 3.84 13.21
N ASP A 60 -6.42 3.45 12.32
CA ASP A 60 -6.59 2.29 11.45
C ASP A 60 -5.26 1.53 11.27
N PRO A 61 -5.10 0.35 11.90
CA PRO A 61 -3.88 -0.45 11.85
C PRO A 61 -3.44 -0.84 10.44
N ALA A 62 -4.36 -0.87 9.47
CA ALA A 62 -4.06 -1.22 8.08
C ALA A 62 -3.02 -0.28 7.44
N TYR A 63 -2.92 0.98 7.91
CA TYR A 63 -1.93 1.94 7.43
C TYR A 63 -0.50 1.52 7.76
N LEU A 64 -0.24 1.09 9.00
CA LEU A 64 1.09 0.61 9.38
C LEU A 64 1.37 -0.74 8.72
N ARG A 65 0.39 -1.64 8.69
CA ARG A 65 0.50 -2.93 8.01
C ARG A 65 0.91 -2.77 6.55
N TYR A 66 0.28 -1.85 5.83
CA TYR A 66 0.64 -1.55 4.44
C TYR A 66 2.09 -1.05 4.30
N LEU A 67 2.57 -0.17 5.20
CA LEU A 67 3.96 0.28 5.17
C LEU A 67 4.97 -0.83 5.45
N GLU A 68 4.66 -1.73 6.39
CA GLU A 68 5.49 -2.89 6.69
C GLU A 68 5.58 -3.83 5.48
N ASP A 69 4.46 -4.12 4.83
CA ASP A 69 4.41 -5.00 3.65
C ASP A 69 5.10 -4.38 2.43
N MET A 70 4.88 -3.09 2.19
CA MET A 70 5.64 -2.35 1.17
C MET A 70 7.14 -2.36 1.50
N GLY A 71 7.49 -2.25 2.78
CA GLY A 71 8.86 -2.32 3.24
C GLY A 71 9.51 -3.67 2.94
N GLN A 72 8.78 -4.77 3.16
CA GLN A 72 9.22 -6.11 2.79
C GLN A 72 9.48 -6.23 1.28
N ALA A 73 8.59 -5.69 0.43
CA ALA A 73 8.77 -5.73 -1.02
C ALA A 73 9.99 -4.92 -1.47
N LEU A 74 10.30 -3.82 -0.77
CA LEU A 74 11.41 -2.93 -1.11
C LEU A 74 12.72 -3.27 -0.38
N ASN A 75 12.70 -4.23 0.54
CA ASN A 75 13.77 -4.48 1.52
C ASN A 75 14.16 -3.20 2.28
N PHE A 76 13.17 -2.47 2.76
CA PHE A 76 13.31 -1.17 3.42
C PHE A 76 12.41 -1.06 4.65
N ALA A 77 12.90 -0.50 5.75
CA ALA A 77 12.14 -0.39 7.01
C ALA A 77 12.08 1.04 7.59
N GLU A 78 13.03 1.91 7.24
CA GLU A 78 13.21 3.21 7.88
C GLU A 78 12.41 4.34 7.19
N TRP A 79 11.08 4.21 7.17
CA TRP A 79 10.17 5.18 6.51
C TRP A 79 10.31 6.64 6.97
N ASN A 80 10.72 6.85 8.21
CA ASN A 80 10.92 8.19 8.78
C ASN A 80 12.22 8.86 8.33
N ASN A 81 13.16 8.11 7.76
CA ASN A 81 14.48 8.60 7.39
C ASN A 81 14.95 7.98 6.06
N ILE A 82 14.25 8.28 4.97
CA ILE A 82 14.67 7.84 3.64
C ILE A 82 15.89 8.67 3.21
N PRO A 83 17.06 8.06 2.93
CA PRO A 83 18.25 8.79 2.49
C PRO A 83 18.03 9.51 1.15
N ASP A 84 18.51 10.74 1.02
CA ASP A 84 18.29 11.55 -0.21
C ASP A 84 18.88 10.90 -1.47
N ALA A 85 20.01 10.19 -1.32
CA ALA A 85 20.65 9.46 -2.41
C ALA A 85 19.77 8.33 -2.96
N GLU A 86 18.97 7.69 -2.10
CA GLU A 86 18.12 6.55 -2.44
C GLU A 86 16.69 6.97 -2.76
N TYR A 87 16.27 8.15 -2.32
CA TYR A 87 14.88 8.63 -2.39
C TYR A 87 14.25 8.45 -3.78
N ARG A 88 14.96 8.85 -4.84
CA ARG A 88 14.45 8.76 -6.22
C ARG A 88 14.34 7.32 -6.71
N HIS A 89 15.26 6.45 -6.30
CA HIS A 89 15.21 5.04 -6.66
C HIS A 89 14.09 4.32 -5.89
N LEU A 90 14.04 4.53 -4.57
CA LEU A 90 13.03 3.96 -3.68
C LEU A 90 11.62 4.39 -4.09
N SER A 91 11.42 5.67 -4.46
CA SER A 91 10.11 6.17 -4.93
C SER A 91 9.63 5.45 -6.21
N ARG A 92 10.53 5.18 -7.16
CA ARG A 92 10.18 4.44 -8.39
C ARG A 92 9.85 2.98 -8.08
N ASN A 93 10.66 2.35 -7.22
CA ASN A 93 10.44 0.97 -6.81
C ASN A 93 9.13 0.82 -6.02
N ALA A 94 8.81 1.77 -5.14
CA ALA A 94 7.55 1.80 -4.39
C ALA A 94 6.35 1.91 -5.34
N LEU A 95 6.43 2.75 -6.38
CA LEU A 95 5.39 2.82 -7.42
C LEU A 95 5.25 1.49 -8.17
N GLN A 96 6.36 0.88 -8.60
CA GLN A 96 6.34 -0.42 -9.30
C GLN A 96 5.74 -1.53 -8.43
N ALA A 97 6.17 -1.63 -7.17
CA ALA A 97 5.64 -2.60 -6.21
C ALA A 97 4.15 -2.37 -5.94
N SER A 98 3.72 -1.11 -5.77
CA SER A 98 2.33 -0.78 -5.45
C SER A 98 1.32 -1.21 -6.52
N ILE A 99 1.75 -1.35 -7.78
CA ILE A 99 0.90 -1.88 -8.85
C ILE A 99 0.50 -3.33 -8.55
N TRP A 100 1.42 -4.14 -8.03
CA TRP A 100 1.14 -5.53 -7.67
C TRP A 100 0.23 -5.62 -6.44
N PHE A 101 0.47 -4.80 -5.42
CA PHE A 101 -0.42 -4.70 -4.26
C PHE A 101 -1.84 -4.32 -4.67
N LYS A 102 -2.00 -3.30 -5.52
CA LYS A 102 -3.31 -2.91 -6.06
C LYS A 102 -4.00 -4.06 -6.79
N ARG A 103 -3.31 -4.72 -7.73
CA ARG A 103 -3.86 -5.84 -8.53
C ARG A 103 -4.34 -6.99 -7.64
N TYR A 104 -3.55 -7.36 -6.64
CA TYR A 104 -3.93 -8.45 -5.73
C TYR A 104 -5.02 -8.03 -4.75
N ALA A 105 -5.04 -6.77 -4.30
CA ALA A 105 -6.15 -6.28 -3.48
C ALA A 105 -7.49 -6.33 -4.25
N GLU A 106 -7.50 -5.97 -5.53
CA GLU A 106 -8.68 -6.11 -6.40
C GLU A 106 -9.08 -7.60 -6.55
N ALA A 107 -8.11 -8.48 -6.81
CA ALA A 107 -8.38 -9.88 -7.11
C ALA A 107 -8.77 -10.74 -5.88
N ILE A 108 -8.15 -10.48 -4.73
CA ILE A 108 -8.25 -11.32 -3.52
C ILE A 108 -9.19 -10.69 -2.48
N LEU A 109 -9.08 -9.38 -2.25
CA LEU A 109 -9.88 -8.67 -1.25
C LEU A 109 -11.19 -8.13 -1.83
N HIS A 110 -11.38 -8.25 -3.15
CA HIS A 110 -12.56 -7.76 -3.87
C HIS A 110 -12.85 -6.27 -3.63
N VAL A 111 -11.80 -5.47 -3.44
CA VAL A 111 -11.90 -4.02 -3.26
C VAL A 111 -11.71 -3.33 -4.61
N ASN A 112 -12.77 -2.70 -5.11
CA ASN A 112 -12.79 -2.05 -6.42
C ASN A 112 -12.79 -0.53 -6.23
N ALA A 113 -12.15 0.23 -7.14
CA ALA A 113 -12.13 1.69 -7.08
C ALA A 113 -13.54 2.32 -7.10
N GLU A 114 -14.51 1.68 -7.77
CA GLU A 114 -15.92 2.13 -7.85
C GLU A 114 -16.67 1.97 -6.52
N GLN A 115 -16.35 0.96 -5.72
CA GLN A 115 -16.94 0.76 -4.39
C GLN A 115 -16.44 1.84 -3.41
N ILE A 116 -15.18 2.27 -3.55
CA ILE A 116 -14.59 3.32 -2.71
C ILE A 116 -15.24 4.69 -2.94
N SER A 117 -15.67 5.01 -4.18
CA SER A 117 -16.38 6.26 -4.48
C SER A 117 -17.78 6.32 -3.87
N LEU A 118 -18.50 5.19 -3.84
CA LEU A 118 -19.88 5.13 -3.32
C LEU A 118 -19.95 5.38 -1.80
N TYR A 119 -18.93 4.97 -1.04
CA TYR A 119 -18.85 5.26 0.40
C TYR A 119 -18.69 6.75 0.73
N LYS A 120 -18.02 7.53 -0.14
CA LYS A 120 -17.85 8.97 0.08
C LYS A 120 -19.15 9.76 -0.09
N GLU A 121 -20.06 9.28 -0.93
CA GLU A 121 -21.38 9.88 -1.10
C GLU A 121 -22.34 9.51 0.03
N GLY A 122 -22.19 8.32 0.62
CA GLY A 122 -22.99 7.86 1.76
C GLY A 122 -22.60 8.49 3.10
N ALA A 123 -21.32 8.88 3.29
CA ALA A 123 -20.83 9.51 4.53
C ALA A 123 -21.09 11.03 4.60
N GLN A 124 -21.69 11.63 3.57
CA GLN A 124 -22.06 13.06 3.51
C GLN A 124 -23.56 13.31 3.74
N LYS A 125 -24.32 12.30 4.20
CA LYS A 125 -25.73 12.46 4.58
C LYS A 125 -25.96 12.27 6.07
#